data_AF-E3FYA9-F1
#
_entry.id   AF-E3FYA9-F1
#
_cell.length_a   1.000
_cell.length_b   1.000
_cell.length_c   1.000
_cell.angle_alpha   90.00
_cell.angle_beta   90.00
_cell.angle_gamma   90.00
#
_symmetry.space_group_name_H-M   'P 1'
#
loop_
_entity.id
_entity.type
_entity.pdbx_description
1 polymer ?
#
loop_
_entity_poly.entity_id
_entity_poly.type
_entity_poly.pdbx_seq_one_letter_code
_entity_poly.pdbx_strand_id
1 'polypeptide(L)'
;MRWRPPEPLSEQEKQFVKRMGRKGKLFAFLRQHRHELLDEAFQEELEGMYRDTGAGKTPVPPGLMAMATLLQGYLGASDATMVELTVFDLRVQMVLDCLGQTEPAFSQGAFYDFRHRLIRKHMDQRLLERTVEVAHQRMSWEARQTKSLLKVAIDSKPLEGAGRVEDTINLLAMQRARW
;
A
#
# COMPACT_ATOMS: atom_id res chain seq x y z
N MET A 1 -1.87 13.44 11.34
CA MET A 1 -2.76 13.97 10.28
C MET A 1 -3.25 12.78 9.48
N ARG A 2 -4.57 12.59 9.42
CA ARG A 2 -5.17 11.45 8.70
C ARG A 2 -5.21 11.72 7.20
N TRP A 3 -4.96 10.69 6.41
CA TRP A 3 -5.06 10.75 4.96
C TRP A 3 -6.48 10.38 4.56
N ARG A 4 -7.19 11.29 3.89
CA ARG A 4 -8.59 11.13 3.51
C ARG A 4 -8.80 11.46 2.03
N PRO A 5 -8.26 10.63 1.13
CA PRO A 5 -8.43 10.84 -0.30
C PRO A 5 -9.89 10.57 -0.70
N PRO A 6 -10.43 11.23 -1.76
CA PRO A 6 -11.78 10.97 -2.23
C PRO A 6 -12.00 9.49 -2.56
N GLU A 7 -13.12 8.94 -2.07
CA GLU A 7 -13.53 7.57 -2.39
C GLU A 7 -13.99 7.44 -3.84
N PRO A 8 -14.92 8.30 -4.34
CA PRO A 8 -15.39 8.20 -5.72
C PRO A 8 -14.25 8.40 -6.71
N LEU A 9 -14.30 7.67 -7.83
CA LEU A 9 -13.38 7.87 -8.95
C LEU A 9 -13.79 9.13 -9.72
N SER A 10 -12.84 10.01 -10.00
CA SER A 10 -12.99 11.04 -11.03
C SER A 10 -13.10 10.42 -12.43
N GLU A 11 -13.55 11.19 -13.42
CA GLU A 11 -13.64 10.70 -14.80
C GLU A 11 -12.30 10.22 -15.37
N GLN A 12 -11.20 10.91 -15.02
CA GLN A 12 -9.86 10.51 -15.43
C GLN A 12 -9.45 9.19 -14.77
N GLU A 13 -9.74 9.02 -13.48
CA GLU A 13 -9.41 7.80 -12.74
C GLU A 13 -10.24 6.60 -13.22
N LYS A 14 -11.51 6.80 -13.60
CA LYS A 14 -12.33 5.77 -14.25
C LYS A 14 -11.68 5.28 -15.55
N GLN A 15 -11.14 6.19 -16.36
CA GLN A 15 -10.43 5.83 -17.59
C GLN A 15 -9.13 5.06 -17.30
N PHE A 16 -8.38 5.46 -16.28
CA PHE A 16 -7.15 4.79 -15.87
C PHE A 16 -7.44 3.37 -15.37
N VAL A 17 -8.38 3.21 -14.44
CA VAL A 17 -8.81 1.91 -13.91
C VAL A 17 -9.28 1.00 -15.05
N LYS A 18 -10.07 1.51 -15.99
CA LYS A 18 -10.52 0.74 -17.17
C LYS A 18 -9.34 0.25 -18.04
N ARG A 19 -8.30 1.06 -18.20
CA ARG A 19 -7.09 0.71 -18.98
C ARG A 19 -6.14 -0.24 -18.26
N MET A 20 -6.22 -0.33 -16.94
CA MET A 20 -5.28 -1.08 -16.10
C MET A 20 -5.33 -2.61 -16.24
N GLY A 21 -6.21 -3.17 -17.07
CA GLY A 21 -6.10 -4.50 -17.71
C GLY A 21 -5.41 -5.61 -16.90
N ARG A 22 -4.48 -6.34 -17.52
CA ARG A 22 -3.70 -7.41 -16.85
C ARG A 22 -2.48 -6.90 -16.08
N LYS A 23 -1.86 -5.78 -16.51
CA LYS A 23 -0.55 -5.29 -16.01
C LYS A 23 -0.65 -4.22 -14.91
N GLY A 24 -1.84 -3.69 -14.63
CA GLY A 24 -2.09 -2.62 -13.65
C GLY A 24 -3.10 -2.99 -12.57
N LYS A 25 -3.38 -4.29 -12.39
CA LYS A 25 -4.42 -4.78 -11.47
C LYS A 25 -4.23 -4.27 -10.04
N LEU A 26 -3.00 -4.21 -9.52
CA LEU A 26 -2.77 -3.70 -8.17
C LEU A 26 -3.05 -2.19 -8.07
N PHE A 27 -2.66 -1.39 -9.05
CA PHE A 27 -2.98 0.05 -9.06
C PHE A 27 -4.50 0.28 -9.05
N ALA A 28 -5.24 -0.46 -9.87
CA ALA A 28 -6.70 -0.38 -9.90
C ALA A 28 -7.29 -0.80 -8.55
N PHE A 29 -6.86 -1.93 -8.00
CA PHE A 29 -7.29 -2.43 -6.70
C PHE A 29 -7.03 -1.41 -5.58
N LEU A 30 -5.79 -0.93 -5.45
CA LEU A 30 -5.44 0.04 -4.41
C LEU A 30 -6.23 1.34 -4.58
N ARG A 31 -6.39 1.85 -5.82
CA ARG A 31 -7.21 3.05 -6.03
C ARG A 31 -8.67 2.83 -5.61
N GLN A 32 -9.26 1.68 -5.94
CA GLN A 32 -10.66 1.39 -5.64
C GLN A 32 -10.89 1.11 -4.15
N HIS A 33 -9.92 0.55 -3.44
CA HIS A 33 -10.12 0.01 -2.09
C HIS A 33 -9.25 0.66 -1.00
N ARG A 34 -8.36 1.62 -1.31
CA ARG A 34 -7.49 2.28 -0.31
C ARG A 34 -8.23 2.84 0.91
N HIS A 35 -9.47 3.29 0.75
CA HIS A 35 -10.30 3.82 1.84
C HIS A 35 -10.74 2.74 2.84
N GLU A 36 -10.81 1.50 2.39
CA GLU A 36 -11.09 0.33 3.22
C GLU A 36 -9.81 -0.21 3.85
N LEU A 37 -8.70 -0.23 3.09
CA LEU A 37 -7.40 -0.62 3.62
C LEU A 37 -6.98 0.32 4.76
N LEU A 38 -7.20 1.63 4.56
CA LEU A 38 -6.86 2.69 5.50
C LEU A 38 -8.11 3.31 6.13
N ASP A 39 -8.96 2.46 6.68
CA ASP A 39 -10.05 2.91 7.53
C ASP A 39 -9.51 3.64 8.79
N GLU A 40 -10.42 4.24 9.56
CA GLU A 40 -10.04 5.03 10.73
C GLU A 40 -9.29 4.20 11.79
N ALA A 41 -9.63 2.92 11.94
CA ALA A 41 -8.98 2.02 12.89
C ALA A 41 -7.54 1.67 12.45
N PHE A 42 -7.35 1.35 11.17
CA PHE A 42 -6.02 1.05 10.66
C PHE A 42 -5.11 2.28 10.63
N GLN A 43 -5.67 3.47 10.34
CA GLN A 43 -4.91 4.71 10.46
C GLN A 43 -4.50 5.00 11.91
N GLU A 44 -5.31 4.63 12.91
CA GLU A 44 -4.94 4.70 14.32
C GLU A 44 -3.80 3.73 14.66
N GLU A 45 -3.81 2.49 14.14
CA GLU A 45 -2.68 1.55 14.27
C GLU A 45 -1.38 2.16 13.68
N LEU A 46 -1.46 2.80 12.51
CA LEU A 46 -0.32 3.47 11.87
C LEU A 46 0.19 4.68 12.68
N GLU A 47 -0.73 5.46 13.27
CA GLU A 47 -0.41 6.59 14.13
C GLU A 47 0.32 6.13 15.40
N GLY A 48 -0.08 4.99 15.98
CA GLY A 48 0.56 4.38 17.16
C GLY A 48 2.04 3.97 16.97
N MET A 49 2.57 4.00 15.74
CA MET A 49 4.00 3.83 15.50
C MET A 49 4.85 5.04 15.90
N TYR A 50 4.24 6.23 15.94
CA TYR A 50 4.92 7.49 16.23
C TYR A 50 5.00 7.74 17.74
N ARG A 51 5.95 8.59 18.16
CA ARG A 51 6.07 9.02 19.56
C ARG A 51 5.15 10.21 19.80
N ASP A 52 4.53 10.27 20.98
CA ASP A 52 3.65 11.37 21.40
C ASP A 52 4.38 12.71 21.63
N THR A 53 5.71 12.73 21.58
CA THR A 53 6.52 13.86 22.10
C THR A 53 6.63 15.07 21.17
N GLY A 54 5.75 15.24 20.18
CA GLY A 54 5.54 16.50 19.44
C GLY A 54 6.72 17.11 18.67
N ALA A 55 7.91 16.50 18.69
CA ALA A 55 9.12 17.03 18.08
C ALA A 55 9.30 16.48 16.66
N GLY A 56 9.21 17.34 15.64
CA GLY A 56 9.51 16.97 14.25
C GLY A 56 8.95 17.94 13.21
N LYS A 57 9.40 17.78 11.96
CA LYS A 57 8.80 18.42 10.77
C LYS A 57 7.35 17.97 10.61
N THR A 58 6.52 18.76 9.92
CA THR A 58 5.13 18.41 9.58
C THR A 58 5.06 16.98 9.02
N PRO A 59 4.42 16.03 9.73
CA PRO A 59 4.44 14.65 9.31
C PRO A 59 3.58 14.48 8.07
N VAL A 60 4.16 13.93 7.00
CA VAL A 60 3.39 13.38 5.88
C VAL A 60 2.46 12.31 6.44
N PRO A 61 1.19 12.24 6.01
CA PRO A 61 0.23 11.29 6.55
C PRO A 61 0.73 9.83 6.48
N PRO A 62 0.70 9.07 7.59
CA PRO A 62 1.11 7.66 7.61
C PRO A 62 0.36 6.79 6.59
N GLY A 63 -0.93 7.05 6.38
CA GLY A 63 -1.74 6.35 5.37
C GLY A 63 -1.21 6.52 3.94
N LEU A 64 -0.81 7.74 3.57
CA LEU A 64 -0.20 8.01 2.26
C LEU A 64 1.11 7.23 2.10
N MET A 65 1.98 7.27 3.12
CA MET A 65 3.24 6.53 3.07
C MET A 65 3.04 5.01 3.08
N ALA A 66 2.00 4.50 3.73
CA ALA A 66 1.64 3.08 3.69
C ALA A 66 1.26 2.65 2.27
N MET A 67 0.44 3.43 1.55
CA MET A 67 0.16 3.17 0.13
C MET A 67 1.41 3.25 -0.74
N ALA A 68 2.28 4.23 -0.51
CA ALA A 68 3.54 4.34 -1.22
C ALA A 68 4.44 3.13 -0.99
N THR A 69 4.42 2.54 0.21
CA THR A 69 5.15 1.31 0.53
C THR A 69 4.63 0.10 -0.26
N LEU A 70 3.31 -0.04 -0.40
CA LEU A 70 2.71 -1.11 -1.23
C LEU A 70 3.07 -0.94 -2.72
N LEU A 71 3.01 0.30 -3.23
CA LEU A 71 3.39 0.61 -4.60
C LEU A 71 4.88 0.36 -4.86
N GLN A 72 5.73 0.76 -3.92
CA GLN A 72 7.18 0.53 -3.99
C GLN A 72 7.49 -0.96 -4.11
N GLY A 73 6.88 -1.78 -3.23
CA GLY A 73 7.01 -3.24 -3.29
C GLY A 73 6.54 -3.78 -4.63
N TYR A 74 5.35 -3.40 -5.09
CA TYR A 74 4.84 -3.88 -6.38
C TYR A 74 5.70 -3.51 -7.59
N LEU A 75 6.33 -2.34 -7.56
CA LEU A 75 7.16 -1.84 -8.65
C LEU A 75 8.63 -2.29 -8.55
N GLY A 76 9.04 -2.91 -7.44
CA GLY A 76 10.45 -3.20 -7.17
C GLY A 76 11.30 -1.94 -7.13
N ALA A 77 10.72 -0.81 -6.70
CA ALA A 77 11.35 0.50 -6.75
C ALA A 77 12.25 0.74 -5.52
N SER A 78 13.34 1.48 -5.70
CA SER A 78 14.10 2.03 -4.56
C SER A 78 13.34 3.17 -3.88
N ASP A 79 13.78 3.64 -2.71
CA ASP A 79 13.16 4.82 -2.05
C ASP A 79 13.27 6.06 -2.95
N ALA A 80 14.44 6.28 -3.57
CA ALA A 80 14.65 7.39 -4.50
C ALA A 80 13.73 7.29 -5.73
N THR A 81 13.64 6.10 -6.33
CA THR A 81 12.73 5.84 -7.46
C THR A 81 11.27 6.05 -7.05
N MET A 82 10.86 5.62 -5.85
CA MET A 82 9.49 5.81 -5.39
C MET A 82 9.13 7.30 -5.27
N VAL A 83 10.07 8.13 -4.79
CA VAL A 83 9.90 9.60 -4.74
C VAL A 83 9.70 10.18 -6.14
N GLU A 84 10.55 9.81 -7.10
CA GLU A 84 10.42 10.26 -8.50
C GLU A 84 9.09 9.84 -9.13
N LEU A 85 8.64 8.61 -8.85
CA LEU A 85 7.37 8.10 -9.36
C LEU A 85 6.16 8.88 -8.84
N THR A 86 6.25 9.56 -7.70
CA THR A 86 5.19 10.47 -7.23
C THR A 86 5.02 11.70 -8.13
N VAL A 87 6.01 12.01 -8.98
CA VAL A 87 5.97 13.11 -9.94
C VAL A 87 5.71 12.61 -11.37
N PHE A 88 6.33 11.50 -11.76
CA PHE A 88 6.37 11.09 -13.16
C PHE A 88 5.39 9.97 -13.55
N ASP A 89 4.76 9.29 -12.59
CA ASP A 89 3.86 8.18 -12.88
C ASP A 89 2.42 8.48 -12.46
N LEU A 90 1.56 8.71 -13.46
CA LEU A 90 0.13 9.00 -13.25
C LEU A 90 -0.63 7.89 -12.51
N ARG A 91 -0.16 6.63 -12.55
CA ARG A 91 -0.78 5.51 -11.84
C ARG A 91 -0.44 5.58 -10.35
N VAL A 92 0.80 5.93 -10.02
CA VAL A 92 1.24 6.18 -8.65
C VAL A 92 0.52 7.39 -8.10
N GLN A 93 0.49 8.50 -8.84
CA GLN A 93 -0.21 9.71 -8.41
C GLN A 93 -1.69 9.49 -8.14
N MET A 94 -2.37 8.73 -9.01
CA MET A 94 -3.76 8.36 -8.81
C MET A 94 -3.97 7.61 -7.49
N VAL A 95 -3.14 6.61 -7.19
CA VAL A 95 -3.27 5.84 -5.95
C VAL A 95 -2.98 6.70 -4.72
N LEU A 96 -1.99 7.59 -4.79
CA LEU A 96 -1.56 8.48 -3.70
C LEU A 96 -2.36 9.79 -3.60
N ASP A 97 -3.42 9.95 -4.40
CA ASP A 97 -4.29 11.15 -4.40
C ASP A 97 -3.52 12.46 -4.65
N CYS A 98 -2.54 12.40 -5.55
CA CYS A 98 -1.72 13.54 -5.98
C CYS A 98 -1.69 13.67 -7.51
N LEU A 99 -2.79 13.33 -8.18
CA LEU A 99 -2.90 13.35 -9.64
C LEU A 99 -2.66 14.76 -10.20
N GLY A 100 -1.70 14.87 -11.11
CA GLY A 100 -1.30 16.13 -11.75
C GLY A 100 -0.32 16.99 -10.95
N GLN A 101 0.11 16.54 -9.76
CA GLN A 101 1.12 17.25 -8.98
C GLN A 101 2.50 17.12 -9.65
N THR A 102 3.27 18.21 -9.60
CA THR A 102 4.63 18.28 -10.16
C THR A 102 5.72 18.23 -9.09
N GLU A 103 5.34 18.33 -7.82
CA GLU A 103 6.24 18.23 -6.67
C GLU A 103 6.15 16.83 -6.03
N PRO A 104 7.25 16.30 -5.46
CA PRO A 104 7.21 15.00 -4.80
C PRO A 104 6.25 14.99 -3.61
N ALA A 105 5.49 13.90 -3.47
CA ALA A 105 4.54 13.75 -2.35
C ALA A 105 5.23 13.68 -0.98
N PHE A 106 6.50 13.28 -0.95
CA PHE A 106 7.35 13.21 0.23
C PHE A 106 8.83 13.20 -0.16
N SER A 107 9.71 13.57 0.78
CA SER A 107 11.16 13.41 0.61
C SER A 107 11.61 11.96 0.83
N GLN A 108 12.73 11.57 0.21
CA GLN A 108 13.33 10.23 0.41
C GLN A 108 13.61 9.93 1.89
N GLY A 109 14.18 10.88 2.64
CA GLY A 109 14.49 10.68 4.06
C GLY A 109 13.24 10.45 4.91
N ALA A 110 12.16 11.20 4.65
CA ALA A 110 10.89 11.00 5.35
C ALA A 110 10.30 9.60 5.07
N PHE A 111 10.40 9.14 3.82
CA PHE A 111 9.89 7.82 3.43
C PHE A 111 10.73 6.68 4.03
N TYR A 112 12.06 6.81 4.00
CA TYR A 112 12.98 5.88 4.66
C TYR A 112 12.66 5.75 6.16
N ASP A 113 12.54 6.88 6.88
CA ASP A 113 12.25 6.88 8.31
C ASP A 113 10.91 6.21 8.63
N PHE A 114 9.88 6.44 7.80
CA PHE A 114 8.59 5.78 7.94
C PHE A 114 8.69 4.27 7.76
N ARG A 115 9.33 3.80 6.68
CA ARG A 115 9.53 2.37 6.41
C ARG A 115 10.29 1.70 7.55
N HIS A 116 11.30 2.38 8.09
CA HIS A 116 12.07 1.87 9.22
C HIS A 116 11.23 1.75 10.50
N ARG A 117 10.25 2.65 10.70
CA ARG A 117 9.25 2.54 11.79
C ARG A 117 8.26 1.40 11.55
N LEU A 118 7.76 1.24 10.31
CA LEU A 118 6.88 0.13 9.94
C LEU A 118 7.49 -1.22 10.34
N ILE A 119 8.72 -1.48 9.88
CA ILE A 119 9.44 -2.73 10.14
C ILE A 119 9.67 -2.94 11.64
N ARG A 120 10.19 -1.91 12.33
CA ARG A 120 10.47 -1.99 13.77
C ARG A 120 9.22 -2.31 14.61
N LYS A 121 8.04 -1.92 14.13
CA LYS A 121 6.76 -2.12 14.80
C LYS A 121 5.97 -3.31 14.25
N HIS A 122 6.55 -4.10 13.34
CA HIS A 122 5.88 -5.20 12.63
C HIS A 122 4.63 -4.77 11.84
N MET A 123 4.51 -3.47 11.56
CA MET A 123 3.37 -2.88 10.87
C MET A 123 3.47 -3.05 9.34
N ASP A 124 4.65 -3.38 8.85
CA ASP A 124 4.90 -3.83 7.48
C ASP A 124 4.17 -5.13 7.15
N GLN A 125 4.20 -6.11 8.06
CA GLN A 125 3.46 -7.37 7.93
C GLN A 125 1.96 -7.13 8.08
N ARG A 126 1.58 -6.35 9.10
CA ARG A 126 0.18 -5.98 9.36
C ARG A 126 -0.46 -5.22 8.17
N LEU A 127 0.31 -4.37 7.47
CA LEU A 127 -0.12 -3.70 6.24
C LEU A 127 -0.37 -4.68 5.09
N LEU A 128 0.47 -5.69 4.93
CA LEU A 128 0.24 -6.75 3.93
C LEU A 128 -0.99 -7.57 4.29
N GLU A 129 -1.12 -8.01 5.54
CA GLU A 129 -2.30 -8.73 6.04
C GLU A 129 -3.58 -7.95 5.80
N ARG A 130 -3.60 -6.66 6.14
CA ARG A 130 -4.74 -5.79 5.88
C ARG A 130 -5.08 -5.68 4.39
N THR A 131 -4.07 -5.61 3.53
CA THR A 131 -4.24 -5.60 2.08
C THR A 131 -4.88 -6.91 1.59
N VAL A 132 -4.46 -8.05 2.15
CA VAL A 132 -5.03 -9.38 1.87
C VAL A 132 -6.47 -9.49 2.37
N GLU A 133 -6.76 -9.03 3.58
CA GLU A 133 -8.11 -8.99 4.16
C GLU A 133 -9.09 -8.26 3.24
N VAL A 134 -8.75 -7.04 2.82
CA VAL A 134 -9.63 -6.26 1.93
C VAL A 134 -9.76 -6.91 0.57
N ALA A 135 -8.66 -7.44 0.01
CA ALA A 135 -8.71 -8.17 -1.25
C ALA A 135 -9.68 -9.35 -1.17
N HIS A 136 -9.68 -10.11 -0.07
CA HIS A 136 -10.63 -11.21 0.13
C HIS A 136 -12.08 -10.77 0.28
N GLN A 137 -12.34 -9.65 0.96
CA GLN A 137 -13.69 -9.15 1.15
C GLN A 137 -14.31 -8.64 -0.15
N ARG A 138 -13.50 -8.03 -1.03
CA ARG A 138 -13.99 -7.36 -2.25
C ARG A 138 -13.88 -8.20 -3.51
N MET A 139 -12.92 -9.13 -3.56
CA MET A 139 -12.75 -10.03 -4.68
C MET A 139 -13.36 -11.39 -4.32
N SER A 140 -14.60 -11.63 -4.72
CA SER A 140 -15.26 -12.92 -4.51
C SER A 140 -14.65 -14.06 -5.33
N TRP A 141 -13.62 -13.84 -6.18
CA TRP A 141 -13.19 -14.78 -7.21
C TRP A 141 -11.65 -14.94 -7.32
N GLU A 142 -11.25 -16.20 -7.32
CA GLU A 142 -9.92 -16.77 -7.61
C GLU A 142 -8.77 -16.42 -6.64
N ALA A 143 -8.65 -17.24 -5.57
CA ALA A 143 -7.47 -17.33 -4.70
C ALA A 143 -6.12 -17.38 -5.46
N ARG A 144 -6.12 -17.84 -6.71
CA ARG A 144 -4.97 -17.91 -7.61
C ARG A 144 -4.50 -16.53 -8.11
N GLN A 145 -5.43 -15.59 -8.37
CA GLN A 145 -5.11 -14.23 -8.80
C GLN A 145 -4.67 -13.35 -7.62
N THR A 146 -5.31 -13.51 -6.46
CA THR A 146 -4.90 -12.86 -5.20
C THR A 146 -3.50 -13.30 -4.80
N LYS A 147 -3.19 -14.61 -4.84
CA LYS A 147 -1.83 -15.13 -4.64
C LYS A 147 -0.83 -14.55 -5.64
N SER A 148 -1.17 -14.46 -6.93
CA SER A 148 -0.25 -13.90 -7.93
C SER A 148 0.00 -12.40 -7.75
N LEU A 149 -1.01 -11.62 -7.36
CA LEU A 149 -0.88 -10.18 -7.13
C LEU A 149 -0.06 -9.87 -5.88
N LEU A 150 -0.30 -10.62 -4.81
CA LEU A 150 0.41 -10.47 -3.55
C LEU A 150 1.81 -11.06 -3.60
N LYS A 151 2.02 -12.19 -4.28
CA LYS A 151 3.35 -12.78 -4.46
C LYS A 151 4.31 -11.84 -5.17
N VAL A 152 3.85 -11.06 -6.15
CA VAL A 152 4.66 -10.01 -6.80
C VAL A 152 5.02 -8.86 -5.84
N ALA A 153 4.11 -8.49 -4.93
CA ALA A 153 4.39 -7.49 -3.90
C ALA A 153 5.32 -8.00 -2.78
N ILE A 154 5.47 -9.33 -2.66
CA ILE A 154 6.26 -10.01 -1.63
C ILE A 154 7.65 -10.42 -2.15
N ASP A 155 7.76 -10.81 -3.42
CA ASP A 155 9.02 -11.25 -4.04
C ASP A 155 10.00 -10.08 -4.30
N SER A 156 9.57 -8.83 -4.15
CA SER A 156 10.42 -7.64 -4.15
C SER A 156 11.07 -7.42 -2.76
N LYS A 157 12.04 -8.29 -2.43
CA LYS A 157 13.11 -8.17 -1.41
C LYS A 157 13.08 -6.93 -0.48
N PRO A 158 13.36 -7.12 0.81
CA PRO A 158 12.50 -7.67 1.85
C PRO A 158 12.15 -6.57 2.87
N LEU A 159 10.87 -6.46 3.20
CA LEU A 159 10.51 -6.26 4.61
C LEU A 159 10.92 -7.58 5.29
N GLU A 160 11.86 -7.56 6.23
CA GLU A 160 12.59 -8.74 6.71
C GLU A 160 11.69 -9.99 6.93
N GLY A 161 11.94 -11.05 6.16
CA GLY A 161 11.29 -12.36 6.36
C GLY A 161 10.41 -12.88 5.22
N ALA A 162 10.96 -12.98 3.99
CA ALA A 162 10.26 -13.56 2.83
C ALA A 162 9.61 -14.94 3.10
N GLY A 163 10.26 -15.80 3.91
CA GLY A 163 9.69 -17.10 4.29
C GLY A 163 8.46 -17.00 5.18
N ARG A 164 8.35 -15.95 6.00
CA ARG A 164 7.27 -15.79 6.99
C ARG A 164 5.99 -15.20 6.37
N VAL A 165 6.13 -14.40 5.31
CA VAL A 165 4.99 -13.84 4.56
C VAL A 165 4.37 -14.88 3.62
N GLU A 166 5.19 -15.75 3.01
CA GLU A 166 4.67 -16.94 2.34
C GLU A 166 3.91 -17.84 3.31
N ASP A 167 4.38 -18.00 4.54
CA ASP A 167 3.68 -18.73 5.60
C ASP A 167 2.35 -18.07 5.99
N THR A 168 2.26 -16.74 6.14
CA THR A 168 0.99 -16.04 6.42
C THR A 168 -0.03 -16.24 5.30
N ILE A 169 0.39 -16.11 4.04
CA ILE A 169 -0.48 -16.37 2.87
C ILE A 169 -0.89 -17.84 2.81
N ASN A 170 0.01 -18.77 3.13
CA ASN A 170 -0.28 -20.19 3.14
C ASN A 170 -1.16 -20.62 4.32
N LEU A 171 -0.99 -20.04 5.51
CA LEU A 171 -1.82 -20.27 6.70
C LEU A 171 -3.26 -19.77 6.48
N LEU A 172 -3.42 -18.58 5.90
CA LEU A 172 -4.74 -18.06 5.52
C LEU A 172 -5.39 -18.91 4.40
N ALA A 173 -4.58 -19.47 3.49
CA ALA A 173 -5.08 -20.42 2.50
C ALA A 173 -5.44 -21.80 3.10
N MET A 174 -4.74 -22.26 4.14
CA MET A 174 -4.95 -23.57 4.79
C MET A 174 -6.08 -23.57 5.81
N GLN A 175 -6.35 -22.48 6.54
CA GLN A 175 -7.46 -22.40 7.52
C GLN A 175 -8.84 -22.66 6.90
N ARG A 176 -8.95 -22.65 5.56
CA ARG A 176 -10.19 -22.89 4.82
C ARG A 176 -10.29 -24.27 4.15
N ALA A 177 -9.25 -25.11 4.23
CA ALA A 177 -9.34 -26.50 3.74
C ALA A 177 -10.01 -27.44 4.75
N ARG A 178 -10.50 -26.92 5.88
CA ARG A 178 -11.04 -27.69 7.00
C ARG A 178 -12.54 -27.46 7.29
N TRP A 179 -13.27 -26.79 6.39
CA TRP A 179 -14.74 -26.67 6.40
C TRP A 179 -15.29 -26.67 4.97
#